data_AF-A0A315R6Y9-F1
#
_entry.id   AF-A0A315R6Y9-F1
#
_cell.length_a   1.000
_cell.length_b   1.000
_cell.length_c   1.000
_cell.angle_alpha   90.00
_cell.angle_beta   90.00
_cell.angle_gamma   90.00
#
_symmetry.space_group_name_H-M   'P 1'
#
loop_
_entity.id
_entity.type
_entity.pdbx_description
1 polymer ?
#
loop_
_entity_poly.entity_id
_entity_poly.type
_entity_poly.pdbx_seq_one_letter_code
_entity_poly.pdbx_strand_id
1 'polypeptide(L)'
;MDITCDQSCDMGYIYLQKFSKHYEDNYDKSRLIASNQPIEVVDNVYLKLNKLNWPDKKYTDAIMDGDFIEEFQNDLDDQGYIKGIELQLTESRLEYLIENYKIATFEFNDSQYYYIAFAEDDAVFDPQNYVYTFSDKENAFVIVSRSEERRFQITLNEDKESKKSLSPKIAFIRAIIFKEDSPYDVDYLKSLKLYISSEDY
;
A
#
# COMPACT_ATOMS: atom_id res chain seq x y z
N MET A 1 5.19 2.99 11.80
CA MET A 1 5.24 2.05 10.70
C MET A 1 6.49 1.22 10.85
N ASP A 2 6.34 -0.09 10.76
CA ASP A 2 7.47 -1.00 10.77
C ASP A 2 7.51 -1.72 9.42
N ILE A 3 8.70 -2.07 8.94
CA ILE A 3 8.91 -2.87 7.74
C ILE A 3 9.78 -4.06 8.11
N THR A 4 9.31 -5.27 7.83
CA THR A 4 10.16 -6.47 7.80
C THR A 4 10.54 -6.79 6.37
N CYS A 5 11.79 -7.20 6.17
CA CYS A 5 12.31 -7.50 4.85
C CYS A 5 13.24 -8.71 4.89
N ASP A 6 13.01 -9.65 3.98
CA ASP A 6 13.90 -10.76 3.70
C ASP A 6 14.48 -10.59 2.29
N GLN A 7 15.71 -10.11 2.23
CA GLN A 7 16.42 -9.86 0.97
C GLN A 7 16.88 -11.16 0.29
N SER A 8 16.87 -12.32 0.97
CA SER A 8 17.23 -13.59 0.33
C SER A 8 16.19 -14.05 -0.70
N CYS A 9 14.94 -13.60 -0.54
CA CYS A 9 13.83 -13.93 -1.42
C CYS A 9 13.06 -12.71 -1.94
N ASP A 10 13.62 -11.49 -1.79
CA ASP A 10 13.00 -10.22 -2.17
C ASP A 10 11.58 -10.05 -1.60
N MET A 11 11.31 -10.49 -0.36
CA MET A 11 10.00 -10.37 0.28
C MET A 11 10.01 -9.32 1.38
N GLY A 12 8.86 -8.65 1.55
CA GLY A 12 8.69 -7.68 2.61
C GLY A 12 7.26 -7.59 3.11
N TYR A 13 7.13 -6.96 4.27
CA TYR A 13 5.84 -6.67 4.89
C TYR A 13 5.87 -5.30 5.55
N ILE A 14 4.87 -4.46 5.25
CA ILE A 14 4.70 -3.13 5.85
C ILE A 14 3.58 -3.22 6.89
N TYR A 15 3.89 -2.92 8.15
CA TYR A 15 2.93 -2.87 9.24
C TYR A 15 2.32 -1.45 9.36
N LEU A 16 1.03 -1.34 9.10
CA LEU A 16 0.27 -0.08 9.19
C LEU A 16 -0.37 0.11 10.57
N GLN A 17 -0.61 -0.97 11.29
CA GLN A 17 -1.05 -0.96 12.69
C GLN A 17 0.08 -1.45 13.59
N LYS A 18 0.04 -1.06 14.87
CA LYS A 18 1.15 -1.27 15.81
C LYS A 18 1.54 -2.74 15.90
N PHE A 19 2.78 -3.03 15.51
CA PHE A 19 3.40 -4.34 15.59
C PHE A 19 3.53 -4.83 17.05
N SER A 20 2.69 -5.77 17.48
CA SER A 20 2.81 -6.45 18.79
C SER A 20 3.66 -7.72 18.64
N LYS A 21 4.92 -7.64 19.08
CA LYS A 21 5.96 -8.67 18.87
C LYS A 21 5.67 -10.03 19.49
N HIS A 22 5.82 -11.07 18.67
CA HIS A 22 6.43 -12.37 19.02
C HIS A 22 7.49 -12.85 17.98
N TYR A 23 7.93 -12.00 17.04
CA TYR A 23 8.86 -12.37 15.94
C TYR A 23 10.32 -11.94 16.17
N GLU A 24 10.75 -11.70 17.42
CA GLU A 24 12.13 -11.26 17.72
C GLU A 24 13.21 -12.29 17.35
N ASP A 25 12.84 -13.54 17.09
CA ASP A 25 13.81 -14.63 16.94
C ASP A 25 14.45 -14.72 15.54
N ASN A 26 13.80 -14.19 14.48
CA ASN A 26 14.22 -14.41 13.07
C ASN A 26 14.70 -13.15 12.31
N TYR A 27 14.67 -11.98 12.95
CA TYR A 27 15.09 -10.73 12.32
C TYR A 27 16.24 -10.11 13.10
N ASP A 28 17.24 -9.59 12.39
CA ASP A 28 18.30 -8.80 12.98
C ASP A 28 17.74 -7.59 13.74
N LYS A 29 18.56 -7.05 14.65
CA LYS A 29 18.19 -5.87 15.45
C LYS A 29 17.62 -4.78 14.55
N SER A 30 16.45 -4.27 14.92
CA SER A 30 15.76 -3.22 14.17
C SER A 30 16.66 -2.00 13.93
N ARG A 31 16.70 -1.52 12.70
CA ARG A 31 17.31 -0.24 12.34
C ARG A 31 16.23 0.84 12.30
N LEU A 32 16.40 1.89 13.11
CA LEU A 32 15.56 3.08 13.02
C LEU A 32 15.97 3.88 11.78
N ILE A 33 15.05 4.01 10.82
CA ILE A 33 15.28 4.73 9.57
C ILE A 33 14.83 6.18 9.72
N ALA A 34 13.63 6.37 10.26
CA ALA A 34 13.08 7.68 10.54
C ALA A 34 12.37 7.67 11.90
N SER A 35 12.51 8.77 12.62
CA SER A 35 11.81 9.01 13.89
C SER A 35 11.15 10.37 13.84
N ASN A 36 9.91 10.45 14.28
CA ASN A 36 9.14 11.70 14.33
C ASN A 36 9.20 12.48 13.02
N GLN A 37 8.87 11.83 11.89
CA GLN A 37 8.72 12.55 10.63
C GLN A 37 7.75 13.72 10.82
N PRO A 38 8.11 14.92 10.33
CA PRO A 38 7.20 16.06 10.38
C PRO A 38 5.95 15.73 9.55
N ILE A 39 4.79 16.15 10.05
CA ILE A 39 3.58 16.12 9.23
C ILE A 39 3.60 17.36 8.35
N GLU A 40 3.78 17.15 7.05
CA GLU A 40 3.69 18.23 6.07
C GLU A 40 2.23 18.63 5.87
N VAL A 41 1.94 19.93 5.84
CA VAL A 41 0.61 20.42 5.46
C VAL A 41 0.59 20.58 3.95
N VAL A 42 -0.29 19.84 3.28
CA VAL A 42 -0.40 19.88 1.82
C VAL A 42 -1.63 20.69 1.42
N ASP A 43 -1.39 21.91 0.99
CA ASP A 43 -2.42 22.77 0.44
C ASP A 43 -2.89 22.23 -0.92
N ASN A 44 -4.18 22.40 -1.19
CA ASN A 44 -4.79 22.06 -2.46
C ASN A 44 -4.62 20.61 -2.93
N VAL A 45 -4.44 19.65 -2.00
CA VAL A 45 -4.36 18.22 -2.38
C VAL A 45 -5.61 17.76 -3.14
N TYR A 46 -6.76 18.39 -2.90
CA TYR A 46 -8.01 18.11 -3.60
C TYR A 46 -7.85 18.24 -5.13
N LEU A 47 -6.97 19.13 -5.61
CA LEU A 47 -6.66 19.25 -7.04
C LEU A 47 -5.95 18.01 -7.60
N LYS A 48 -5.17 17.31 -6.76
CA LYS A 48 -4.53 16.04 -7.12
C LYS A 48 -5.52 14.89 -6.98
N LEU A 49 -6.25 14.82 -5.86
CA LEU A 49 -7.24 13.77 -5.60
C LEU A 49 -8.37 13.73 -6.63
N ASN A 50 -8.84 14.90 -7.09
CA ASN A 50 -9.91 14.99 -8.10
C ASN A 50 -9.50 14.47 -9.49
N LYS A 51 -8.21 14.20 -9.72
CA LYS A 51 -7.72 13.59 -10.97
C LYS A 51 -7.73 12.06 -10.92
N LEU A 52 -7.84 11.48 -9.73
CA LEU A 52 -7.85 10.04 -9.54
C LEU A 52 -9.22 9.46 -9.88
N ASN A 53 -9.27 8.13 -10.08
CA ASN A 53 -10.52 7.42 -10.30
C ASN A 53 -11.14 7.03 -8.95
N TRP A 54 -12.37 7.48 -8.69
CA TRP A 54 -13.12 7.21 -7.45
C TRP A 54 -14.34 6.32 -7.74
N PRO A 55 -14.16 5.00 -7.93
CA PRO A 55 -15.29 4.10 -8.02
C PRO A 55 -16.10 4.11 -6.71
N ASP A 56 -17.42 4.08 -6.83
CA ASP A 56 -18.33 3.86 -5.69
C ASP A 56 -18.29 2.37 -5.28
N LYS A 57 -17.15 1.95 -4.71
CA LYS A 57 -16.84 0.57 -4.37
C LYS A 57 -15.82 0.51 -3.22
N LYS A 58 -15.96 -0.47 -2.34
CA LYS A 58 -14.95 -0.77 -1.32
C LYS A 58 -13.74 -1.48 -1.92
N TYR A 59 -12.60 -1.37 -1.26
CA TYR A 59 -11.38 -2.09 -1.64
C TYR A 59 -11.61 -3.61 -1.74
N THR A 60 -12.27 -4.19 -0.74
CA THR A 60 -12.58 -5.63 -0.69
C THR A 60 -13.54 -6.05 -1.80
N ASP A 61 -14.55 -5.24 -2.08
CA ASP A 61 -15.52 -5.52 -3.14
C ASP A 61 -14.82 -5.48 -4.52
N ALA A 62 -13.86 -4.57 -4.72
CA ALA A 62 -13.09 -4.49 -5.96
C ALA A 62 -12.23 -5.75 -6.19
N ILE A 63 -11.66 -6.32 -5.12
CA ILE A 63 -10.95 -7.60 -5.19
C ILE A 63 -11.93 -8.74 -5.49
N MET A 64 -13.06 -8.81 -4.77
CA MET A 64 -14.06 -9.87 -4.93
C MET A 64 -14.69 -9.89 -6.33
N ASP A 65 -14.94 -8.72 -6.90
CA ASP A 65 -15.47 -8.57 -8.26
C ASP A 65 -14.42 -8.85 -9.35
N GLY A 66 -13.14 -8.98 -8.97
CA GLY A 66 -12.04 -9.23 -9.88
C GLY A 66 -11.59 -8.00 -10.67
N ASP A 67 -11.77 -6.79 -10.14
CA ASP A 67 -11.27 -5.56 -10.76
C ASP A 67 -9.72 -5.56 -10.83
N PHE A 68 -9.10 -6.18 -9.83
CA PHE A 68 -7.67 -6.44 -9.70
C PHE A 68 -7.41 -7.60 -8.73
N ILE A 69 -6.18 -8.08 -8.70
CA ILE A 69 -5.63 -8.92 -7.62
C ILE A 69 -4.54 -8.13 -6.90
N GLU A 70 -4.27 -8.46 -5.66
CA GLU A 70 -3.17 -7.88 -4.90
C GLU A 70 -1.83 -8.47 -5.37
N GLU A 71 -0.72 -7.79 -5.10
CA GLU A 71 0.62 -8.30 -5.37
C GLU A 71 0.87 -9.61 -4.60
N PHE A 72 0.64 -9.54 -3.30
CA PHE A 72 0.42 -10.63 -2.37
C PHE A 72 -0.82 -10.29 -1.53
N GLN A 73 -1.36 -11.27 -0.80
CA GLN A 73 -2.58 -11.08 -0.05
C GLN A 73 -2.35 -10.10 1.10
N ASN A 74 -3.00 -8.92 1.07
CA ASN A 74 -2.84 -7.97 2.17
C ASN A 74 -3.62 -8.43 3.40
N ASP A 75 -3.07 -8.11 4.56
CA ASP A 75 -3.70 -8.42 5.82
C ASP A 75 -4.72 -7.33 6.16
N LEU A 76 -5.97 -7.75 6.33
CA LEU A 76 -7.07 -6.90 6.78
C LEU A 76 -7.35 -7.10 8.27
N ASP A 77 -7.88 -6.07 8.92
CA ASP A 77 -8.52 -6.21 10.24
C ASP A 77 -9.99 -6.65 10.12
N ASP A 78 -10.63 -6.90 11.27
CA ASP A 78 -12.03 -7.37 11.33
C ASP A 78 -13.05 -6.35 10.78
N GLN A 79 -12.61 -5.14 10.44
CA GLN A 79 -13.45 -4.08 9.86
C GLN A 79 -13.11 -3.81 8.38
N GLY A 80 -12.16 -4.56 7.80
CA GLY A 80 -11.78 -4.48 6.39
C GLY A 80 -10.70 -3.43 6.07
N TYR A 81 -10.07 -2.81 7.08
CA TYR A 81 -8.93 -1.92 6.86
C TYR A 81 -7.65 -2.73 6.70
N ILE A 82 -6.75 -2.30 5.82
CA ILE A 82 -5.44 -2.94 5.68
C ILE A 82 -4.62 -2.66 6.94
N LYS A 83 -4.24 -3.71 7.67
CA LYS A 83 -3.31 -3.62 8.81
C LYS A 83 -1.87 -3.92 8.40
N GLY A 84 -1.67 -4.62 7.28
CA GLY A 84 -0.35 -4.77 6.69
C GLY A 84 -0.35 -5.18 5.23
N ILE A 85 0.75 -4.83 4.56
CA ILE A 85 0.94 -4.97 3.12
C ILE A 85 2.06 -5.96 2.89
N GLU A 86 1.76 -7.08 2.22
CA GLU A 86 2.77 -8.03 1.76
C GLU A 86 3.15 -7.69 0.31
N LEU A 87 4.45 -7.60 0.03
CA LEU A 87 4.98 -7.10 -1.23
C LEU A 87 6.35 -7.69 -1.56
N GLN A 88 6.68 -7.73 -2.85
CA GLN A 88 8.04 -7.96 -3.26
C GLN A 88 8.86 -6.72 -2.90
N LEU A 89 9.94 -6.89 -2.15
CA LEU A 89 10.73 -5.81 -1.59
C LEU A 89 12.22 -6.02 -1.89
N THR A 90 12.58 -5.90 -3.16
CA THR A 90 13.97 -5.83 -3.61
C THR A 90 14.70 -4.68 -2.92
N GLU A 91 16.03 -4.75 -2.83
CA GLU A 91 16.86 -3.68 -2.27
C GLU A 91 16.52 -2.30 -2.87
N SER A 92 16.42 -2.21 -4.20
CA SER A 92 16.05 -0.97 -4.90
C SER A 92 14.66 -0.45 -4.56
N ARG A 93 13.67 -1.33 -4.37
CA ARG A 93 12.30 -0.94 -4.01
C ARG A 93 12.21 -0.53 -2.54
N LEU A 94 13.01 -1.16 -1.67
CA LEU A 94 13.14 -0.76 -0.28
C LEU A 94 13.75 0.65 -0.16
N GLU A 95 14.85 0.91 -0.87
CA GLU A 95 15.46 2.24 -0.94
C GLU A 95 14.46 3.27 -1.43
N TYR A 96 13.79 3.01 -2.55
CA TYR A 96 12.76 3.88 -3.10
C TYR A 96 11.63 4.17 -2.10
N LEU A 97 11.16 3.16 -1.36
CA LEU A 97 10.14 3.33 -0.33
C LEU A 97 10.65 4.22 0.81
N ILE A 98 11.86 3.97 1.31
CA ILE A 98 12.48 4.75 2.39
C ILE A 98 12.66 6.20 1.98
N GLU A 99 13.15 6.47 0.78
CA GLU A 99 13.37 7.82 0.25
C GLU A 99 12.07 8.61 0.08
N ASN A 100 10.98 7.93 -0.26
CA ASN A 100 9.67 8.55 -0.49
C ASN A 100 8.72 8.42 0.70
N TYR A 101 9.15 7.83 1.81
CA TYR A 101 8.35 7.71 3.01
C TYR A 101 8.09 9.11 3.59
N LYS A 102 6.82 9.47 3.58
CA LYS A 102 6.36 10.74 4.13
C LYS A 102 4.99 10.63 4.72
N ILE A 103 4.74 11.51 5.69
CA ILE A 103 3.44 11.71 6.29
C ILE A 103 3.01 13.16 6.08
N ALA A 104 1.80 13.34 5.60
CA ALA A 104 1.22 14.66 5.37
C ALA A 104 -0.19 14.74 5.92
N THR A 105 -0.71 15.95 5.99
CA THR A 105 -2.09 16.22 6.39
C THR A 105 -2.70 17.30 5.52
N PHE A 106 -4.01 17.20 5.30
CA PHE A 106 -4.76 18.12 4.46
C PHE A 106 -6.23 18.13 4.82
N GLU A 107 -6.92 19.19 4.38
CA GLU A 107 -8.37 19.28 4.46
C GLU A 107 -9.02 18.80 3.16
N PHE A 108 -10.05 17.96 3.27
CA PHE A 108 -10.84 17.48 2.14
C PHE A 108 -12.27 17.19 2.62
N ASN A 109 -13.28 17.64 1.87
CA ASN A 109 -14.71 17.48 2.24
C ASN A 109 -15.00 17.82 3.71
N ASP A 110 -14.58 19.01 4.15
CA ASP A 110 -14.78 19.53 5.51
C ASP A 110 -14.22 18.63 6.63
N SER A 111 -13.21 17.79 6.32
CA SER A 111 -12.55 16.89 7.26
C SER A 111 -11.04 16.98 7.13
N GLN A 112 -10.34 16.85 8.25
CA GLN A 112 -8.89 16.68 8.26
C GLN A 112 -8.53 15.22 7.97
N TYR A 113 -7.64 15.01 7.02
CA TYR A 113 -7.06 13.70 6.71
C TYR A 113 -5.56 13.72 6.89
N TYR A 114 -5.03 12.55 7.20
CA TYR A 114 -3.62 12.19 7.09
C TYR A 114 -3.39 11.35 5.86
N TYR A 115 -2.15 11.35 5.42
CA TYR A 115 -1.70 10.66 4.22
C TYR A 115 -0.32 10.10 4.45
N ILE A 116 -0.14 8.82 4.14
CA ILE A 116 1.14 8.14 4.13
C ILE A 116 1.41 7.61 2.72
N ALA A 117 2.57 7.98 2.16
CA ALA A 117 2.99 7.57 0.83
C ALA A 117 3.99 6.42 0.88
N PHE A 118 3.90 5.52 -0.10
CA PHE A 118 4.88 4.46 -0.37
C PHE A 118 5.54 4.62 -1.75
N ALA A 119 5.34 5.77 -2.37
CA ALA A 119 5.91 6.15 -3.66
C ALA A 119 6.00 7.68 -3.75
N GLU A 120 6.72 8.17 -4.75
CA GLU A 120 6.79 9.61 -5.02
C GLU A 120 5.43 10.19 -5.42
N ASP A 121 5.27 11.50 -5.26
CA ASP A 121 3.98 12.16 -5.46
C ASP A 121 3.38 11.95 -6.85
N ASP A 122 4.20 12.01 -7.89
CA ASP A 122 3.73 11.82 -9.26
C ASP A 122 3.20 10.39 -9.49
N ALA A 123 3.80 9.39 -8.83
CA ALA A 123 3.34 8.01 -8.89
C ALA A 123 2.09 7.77 -8.03
N VAL A 124 1.93 8.48 -6.91
CA VAL A 124 0.73 8.37 -6.06
C VAL A 124 -0.47 9.05 -6.72
N PHE A 125 -0.27 10.24 -7.28
CA PHE A 125 -1.34 11.07 -7.87
C PHE A 125 -1.48 10.89 -9.39
N ASP A 126 -1.00 9.77 -9.93
CA ASP A 126 -1.21 9.41 -11.33
C ASP A 126 -2.73 9.30 -11.62
N PRO A 127 -3.27 10.00 -12.64
CA PRO A 127 -4.69 9.93 -13.00
C PRO A 127 -5.21 8.53 -13.37
N GLN A 128 -4.33 7.55 -13.59
CA GLN A 128 -4.70 6.14 -13.81
C GLN A 128 -4.87 5.36 -12.50
N ASN A 129 -4.52 5.95 -11.35
CA ASN A 129 -4.72 5.33 -10.05
C ASN A 129 -6.18 5.40 -9.62
N TYR A 130 -6.53 4.48 -8.72
CA TYR A 130 -7.87 4.30 -8.18
C TYR A 130 -7.84 4.53 -6.68
N VAL A 131 -8.88 5.18 -6.17
CA VAL A 131 -9.10 5.37 -4.74
C VAL A 131 -10.27 4.51 -4.30
N TYR A 132 -10.05 3.69 -3.29
CA TYR A 132 -11.08 2.83 -2.71
C TYR A 132 -11.28 3.16 -1.25
N THR A 133 -12.52 3.25 -0.80
CA THR A 133 -12.83 3.28 0.63
C THR A 133 -12.64 1.87 1.22
N PHE A 134 -12.26 1.80 2.50
CA PHE A 134 -12.22 0.52 3.21
C PHE A 134 -13.58 0.11 3.77
N SER A 135 -14.43 1.07 4.13
CA SER A 135 -15.70 0.82 4.79
C SER A 135 -16.73 1.91 4.46
N ASP A 136 -17.99 1.67 4.85
CA ASP A 136 -19.07 2.67 4.68
C ASP A 136 -18.86 3.94 5.54
N LYS A 137 -17.89 3.94 6.45
CA LYS A 137 -17.56 5.11 7.26
C LYS A 137 -16.79 6.17 6.46
N GLU A 138 -16.18 5.80 5.34
CA GLU A 138 -15.38 6.71 4.49
C GLU A 138 -14.34 7.51 5.29
N ASN A 139 -13.77 6.89 6.31
CA ASN A 139 -12.77 7.50 7.18
C ASN A 139 -11.34 7.06 6.86
N ALA A 140 -11.17 6.11 5.94
CA ALA A 140 -9.89 5.79 5.34
C ALA A 140 -10.04 5.20 3.95
N PHE A 141 -9.02 5.42 3.13
CA PHE A 141 -8.97 5.07 1.72
C PHE A 141 -7.58 4.54 1.35
N VAL A 142 -7.53 3.73 0.32
CA VAL A 142 -6.29 3.29 -0.32
C VAL A 142 -6.21 3.80 -1.74
N ILE A 143 -5.03 4.32 -2.11
CA ILE A 143 -4.70 4.63 -3.50
C ILE A 143 -3.94 3.45 -4.08
N VAL A 144 -4.46 2.86 -5.15
CA VAL A 144 -3.82 1.76 -5.86
C VAL A 144 -3.53 2.13 -7.31
N SER A 145 -2.34 1.77 -7.78
CA SER A 145 -2.05 1.65 -9.21
C SER A 145 -2.33 0.22 -9.66
N ARG A 146 -2.58 0.01 -10.96
CA ARG A 146 -2.76 -1.33 -11.52
C ARG A 146 -1.75 -1.59 -12.64
N SER A 147 -1.16 -2.78 -12.65
CA SER A 147 -0.18 -3.18 -13.66
C SER A 147 -0.70 -3.01 -15.09
N GLU A 148 0.18 -2.63 -16.00
CA GLU A 148 -0.11 -2.68 -17.43
C GLU A 148 -0.17 -4.13 -17.92
N GLU A 149 0.72 -4.97 -17.40
CA GLU A 149 0.81 -6.37 -17.71
C GLU A 149 -0.31 -7.16 -17.03
N ARG A 150 -0.97 -8.03 -17.81
CA ARG A 150 -1.92 -9.05 -17.33
C ARG A 150 -1.20 -10.38 -17.33
N ARG A 151 -1.45 -11.28 -16.36
CA ARG A 151 -1.03 -12.67 -16.51
C ARG A 151 -1.85 -13.27 -17.65
N PHE A 152 -1.15 -13.71 -18.71
CA PHE A 152 -1.77 -14.40 -19.83
C PHE A 152 -1.78 -15.90 -19.53
N GLN A 153 -2.93 -16.55 -19.67
CA GLN A 153 -2.94 -18.01 -19.83
C GLN A 153 -2.80 -18.27 -21.34
N ILE A 154 -1.69 -18.89 -21.74
CA ILE A 154 -1.52 -19.37 -23.11
C ILE A 154 -2.31 -20.68 -23.21
N THR A 155 -3.37 -20.71 -24.01
CA THR A 155 -4.03 -21.96 -24.38
C THR A 155 -3.46 -22.42 -25.72
N LEU A 156 -2.67 -23.51 -25.70
CA LEU A 156 -2.19 -24.15 -26.92
C LEU A 156 -3.28 -25.12 -27.41
N ASN A 157 -4.09 -24.68 -28.37
CA ASN A 157 -4.89 -25.59 -29.20
C ASN A 157 -4.27 -25.62 -30.59
N GLU A 158 -4.24 -26.82 -31.20
CA GLU A 158 -3.39 -27.21 -32.34
C GLU A 158 -3.42 -26.34 -33.61
N ASP A 159 -4.23 -25.27 -33.70
CA ASP A 159 -4.29 -24.43 -34.92
C ASP A 159 -4.48 -22.91 -34.72
N LYS A 160 -4.58 -22.36 -33.49
CA LYS A 160 -4.65 -20.89 -33.28
C LYS A 160 -4.13 -20.46 -31.90
N GLU A 161 -3.16 -19.54 -31.87
CA GLU A 161 -2.85 -18.77 -30.67
C GLU A 161 -4.03 -17.82 -30.36
N SER A 162 -4.82 -18.12 -29.32
CA SER A 162 -5.76 -17.15 -28.75
C SER A 162 -5.21 -16.62 -27.43
N LYS A 163 -4.73 -15.37 -27.41
CA LYS A 163 -4.38 -14.67 -26.16
C LYS A 163 -5.67 -14.15 -25.50
N LYS A 164 -6.24 -14.91 -24.56
CA LYS A 164 -7.27 -14.40 -23.67
C LYS A 164 -6.60 -13.98 -22.37
N SER A 165 -6.65 -12.69 -22.04
CA SER A 165 -6.24 -12.21 -20.71
C SER A 165 -7.20 -12.83 -19.69
N LEU A 166 -6.64 -13.64 -18.78
CA LEU A 166 -7.40 -14.45 -17.83
C LEU A 166 -7.18 -14.02 -16.37
N SER A 167 -6.19 -13.18 -16.09
CA SER A 167 -6.04 -12.58 -14.76
C SER A 167 -6.50 -11.12 -14.72
N PRO A 168 -7.08 -10.68 -13.61
CA PRO A 168 -7.13 -9.27 -13.24
C PRO A 168 -5.72 -8.66 -13.25
N LYS A 169 -5.64 -7.33 -13.35
CA LYS A 169 -4.39 -6.59 -13.19
C LYS A 169 -3.89 -6.73 -11.75
N ILE A 170 -2.58 -6.70 -11.53
CA ILE A 170 -2.01 -6.67 -10.18
C ILE A 170 -2.09 -5.23 -9.67
N ALA A 171 -2.61 -5.04 -8.46
CA ALA A 171 -2.66 -3.74 -7.80
C ALA A 171 -1.45 -3.54 -6.89
N PHE A 172 -0.86 -2.36 -6.96
CA PHE A 172 0.19 -1.91 -6.05
C PHE A 172 -0.33 -0.73 -5.24
N ILE A 173 -0.22 -0.83 -3.91
CA ILE A 173 -0.61 0.23 -3.00
C ILE A 173 0.41 1.37 -3.10
N ARG A 174 -0.09 2.58 -3.33
CA ARG A 174 0.71 3.80 -3.46
C ARG A 174 0.64 4.67 -2.23
N ALA A 175 -0.52 4.72 -1.58
CA ALA A 175 -0.72 5.49 -0.36
C ALA A 175 -1.97 5.03 0.41
N ILE A 176 -2.02 5.41 1.68
CA ILE A 176 -3.22 5.34 2.52
C ILE A 176 -3.58 6.76 2.95
N ILE A 177 -4.86 7.09 2.86
CA ILE A 177 -5.45 8.33 3.35
C ILE A 177 -6.38 7.97 4.51
N PHE A 178 -6.33 8.69 5.63
CA PHE A 178 -7.12 8.31 6.80
C PHE A 178 -7.41 9.48 7.74
N LYS A 179 -8.54 9.42 8.45
CA LYS A 179 -8.92 10.34 9.53
C LYS A 179 -8.39 9.85 10.87
N GLU A 180 -8.41 10.76 11.86
CA GLU A 180 -8.05 10.44 13.24
C GLU A 180 -8.97 9.40 13.90
N ASP A 181 -10.23 9.28 13.44
CA ASP A 181 -11.20 8.28 13.91
C ASP A 181 -11.12 6.93 13.18
N SER A 182 -10.10 6.74 12.34
CA SER A 182 -9.77 5.46 11.70
C SER A 182 -8.89 4.58 12.61
N PRO A 183 -8.62 3.31 12.28
CA PRO A 183 -7.74 2.46 13.11
C PRO A 183 -6.25 2.79 12.97
N TYR A 184 -5.87 3.75 12.13
CA TYR A 184 -4.48 4.11 11.88
C TYR A 184 -3.96 5.16 12.88
N ASP A 185 -2.94 4.78 13.65
CA ASP A 185 -2.26 5.65 14.60
C ASP A 185 -1.20 6.51 13.90
N VAL A 186 -1.49 7.82 13.77
CA VAL A 186 -0.59 8.79 13.14
C VAL A 186 0.78 8.85 13.83
N ASP A 187 0.85 8.71 15.16
CA ASP A 187 2.09 8.80 15.90
C ASP A 187 2.95 7.54 15.71
N TYR A 188 2.32 6.38 15.61
CA TYR A 188 3.00 5.17 15.14
C TYR A 188 3.54 5.36 13.72
N LEU A 189 2.71 5.90 12.81
CA LEU A 189 3.04 6.10 11.39
C LEU A 189 4.02 7.24 11.12
N LYS A 190 4.44 8.04 12.12
CA LYS A 190 5.54 9.03 11.99
C LYS A 190 6.93 8.40 12.08
N SER A 191 7.03 7.21 12.66
CA SER A 191 8.31 6.52 12.83
C SER A 191 8.41 5.35 11.86
N LEU A 192 9.55 5.19 11.21
CA LEU A 192 9.87 4.06 10.33
C LEU A 192 11.01 3.25 10.92
N LYS A 193 10.74 1.98 11.25
CA LYS A 193 11.75 1.00 11.64
C LYS A 193 11.82 -0.11 10.61
N LEU A 194 13.05 -0.48 10.25
CA LEU A 194 13.34 -1.57 9.33
C LEU A 194 13.92 -2.75 10.12
N TYR A 195 13.41 -3.94 9.82
CA TYR A 195 13.84 -5.23 10.37
C TYR A 195 14.27 -6.08 9.17
N ILE A 196 15.54 -6.50 9.14
CA ILE A 196 16.09 -7.31 8.04
C ILE A 196 16.25 -8.74 8.55
N SER A 197 15.84 -9.74 7.77
CA SER A 197 16.01 -11.15 8.12
C SER A 197 17.48 -11.47 8.32
N SER A 198 17.80 -12.27 9.34
CA SER A 198 19.16 -12.73 9.63
C SER A 198 19.47 -14.13 9.07
N GLU A 199 18.50 -14.77 8.40
CA GLU A 199 18.68 -16.10 7.81
C GLU A 199 19.35 -16.01 6.43
N ASP A 200 20.67 -16.25 6.41
CA ASP A 200 21.36 -16.74 5.21
C ASP A 200 20.95 -18.22 5.01
N TYR A 201 20.12 -18.51 4.00
CA TYR A 201 19.76 -19.90 3.63
C TYR A 201 20.90 -20.66 2.94
#